data_AF-A0A9X2R918-F1
#
_entry.id   AF-A0A9X2R918-F1
#
_cell.length_a   1.000
_cell.length_b   1.000
_cell.length_c   1.000
_cell.angle_alpha   90.00
_cell.angle_beta   90.00
_cell.angle_gamma   90.00
#
_symmetry.space_group_name_H-M   'P 1'
#
loop_
_entity.id
_entity.type
_entity.pdbx_description
1 polymer ?
#
loop_
_entity_poly.entity_id
_entity_poly.type
_entity_poly.pdbx_seq_one_letter_code
_entity_poly.pdbx_strand_id
1 'polypeptide(L)'
;MDALNLPTYKFRTQARGDARAIYDPLRDRYVRLTPEEWVRQHFVQYLIQELDVPAGLVAIEAAFRVQGQPRRADVIVHDRQGDPLLLVECKAPRVSIAQDAFDQGARYNIVLQAPYLVVTNGQTHYACAIDFSDQSYTFLDDLPPYDVLLSRADGP
;
A
#
# COMPACT_ATOMS: atom_id res chain seq x y z
N MET A 1 9.60 4.99 -17.34
CA MET A 1 8.45 4.74 -16.44
C MET A 1 7.61 5.99 -16.48
N ASP A 2 6.29 5.86 -16.38
CA ASP A 2 5.40 7.02 -16.36
C ASP A 2 5.70 7.89 -15.12
N ALA A 3 5.58 9.21 -15.27
CA ALA A 3 5.61 10.13 -14.13
C ALA A 3 4.34 9.91 -13.30
N LEU A 4 4.50 9.87 -11.97
CA LEU A 4 3.42 9.64 -11.02
C LEU A 4 3.05 10.95 -10.33
N ASN A 5 1.80 11.06 -9.86
CA ASN A 5 1.33 12.11 -8.95
C ASN A 5 1.76 11.78 -7.51
N LEU A 6 3.06 11.63 -7.30
CA LEU A 6 3.75 11.39 -6.03
C LEU A 6 5.07 12.18 -6.04
N PRO A 7 5.68 12.48 -4.87
CA PRO A 7 7.00 13.08 -4.82
C PRO A 7 8.05 12.23 -5.55
N THR A 8 9.15 12.88 -5.95
CA THR A 8 10.22 12.21 -6.70
C THR A 8 11.26 11.64 -5.75
N TYR A 9 11.58 10.35 -5.91
CA TYR A 9 12.60 9.66 -5.11
C TYR A 9 13.72 9.09 -5.98
N LYS A 10 14.88 8.89 -5.36
CA LYS A 10 16.04 8.24 -6.02
C LYS A 10 15.96 6.73 -5.84
N PHE A 11 15.75 6.01 -6.94
CA PHE A 11 15.76 4.55 -6.96
C PHE A 11 17.00 3.99 -7.62
N ARG A 12 17.57 2.94 -7.03
CA ARG A 12 18.61 2.13 -7.67
C ARG A 12 17.94 1.18 -8.66
N THR A 13 18.18 1.38 -9.95
CA THR A 13 17.68 0.50 -11.01
C THR A 13 18.84 -0.03 -11.85
N GLN A 14 18.71 -1.25 -12.35
CA GLN A 14 19.71 -1.89 -13.21
C GLN A 14 19.04 -2.67 -14.34
N ALA A 15 19.77 -2.84 -15.44
CA ALA A 15 19.37 -3.77 -16.50
C ALA A 15 19.63 -5.22 -16.05
N ARG A 16 18.72 -6.13 -16.38
CA ARG A 16 18.83 -7.57 -16.11
C ARG A 16 18.29 -8.32 -17.32
N GLY A 17 19.17 -8.57 -18.30
CA GLY A 17 18.76 -9.06 -19.62
C GLY A 17 17.84 -8.06 -20.32
N ASP A 18 16.72 -8.54 -20.87
CA ASP A 18 15.72 -7.70 -21.55
C ASP A 18 14.79 -6.94 -20.59
N ALA A 19 14.95 -7.13 -19.28
CA ALA A 19 14.12 -6.49 -18.26
C ALA A 19 14.92 -5.46 -17.43
N ARG A 20 14.20 -4.53 -16.81
CA ARG A 20 14.74 -3.67 -15.75
C ARG A 20 14.41 -4.25 -14.39
N ALA A 21 15.29 -4.01 -13.43
CA ALA A 21 15.09 -4.32 -12.03
C ALA A 21 15.27 -3.05 -11.17
N ILE A 22 14.57 -3.02 -10.05
CA ILE A 22 14.65 -1.98 -9.02
C ILE A 22 15.03 -2.62 -7.70
N TYR A 23 15.95 -2.01 -6.95
CA TYR A 23 16.29 -2.47 -5.62
C TYR A 23 15.21 -2.03 -4.62
N ASP A 24 14.63 -2.99 -3.93
CA ASP A 24 13.72 -2.77 -2.81
C ASP A 24 14.51 -2.89 -1.49
N PRO A 25 14.60 -1.81 -0.68
CA PRO A 25 15.33 -1.83 0.58
C PRO A 25 14.61 -2.60 1.70
N LEU A 26 13.30 -2.73 1.67
CA LEU A 26 12.54 -3.47 2.68
C LEU A 26 12.61 -4.99 2.43
N ARG A 27 12.70 -5.42 1.16
CA ARG A 27 12.91 -6.82 0.78
C ARG A 27 14.38 -7.20 0.58
N ASP A 28 15.29 -6.23 0.74
CA ASP A 28 16.75 -6.33 0.52
C ASP A 28 17.14 -7.08 -0.77
N ARG A 29 16.48 -6.76 -1.89
CA ARG A 29 16.72 -7.46 -3.16
C ARG A 29 16.32 -6.63 -4.37
N TYR A 30 16.88 -6.97 -5.53
CA TYR A 30 16.40 -6.49 -6.82
C TYR A 30 15.17 -7.26 -7.26
N VAL A 31 14.06 -6.56 -7.50
CA VAL A 31 12.82 -7.09 -8.06
C VAL A 31 12.60 -6.57 -9.48
N ARG A 32 11.76 -7.27 -10.25
CA ARG A 32 11.44 -6.85 -11.63
C ARG A 32 10.72 -5.51 -11.59
N LEU A 33 11.23 -4.52 -12.33
CA LEU A 33 10.63 -3.19 -12.42
C LEU A 33 9.45 -3.22 -13.40
N THR A 34 8.29 -3.64 -12.91
CA THR A 34 7.02 -3.52 -13.63
C THR A 34 6.40 -2.13 -13.41
N PRO A 35 5.42 -1.71 -14.21
CA PRO A 35 4.68 -0.47 -13.96
C PRO A 35 3.98 -0.44 -12.60
N GLU A 36 3.43 -1.56 -12.16
CA GLU A 36 2.82 -1.69 -10.82
C GLU A 36 3.88 -1.62 -9.70
N GLU A 37 5.03 -2.29 -9.87
CA GLU A 37 6.13 -2.21 -8.90
C GLU A 37 6.69 -0.79 -8.78
N TRP A 38 6.69 -0.01 -9.87
CA TRP A 38 7.07 1.39 -9.84
C TRP A 38 6.15 2.23 -8.93
N VAL A 39 4.83 2.01 -9.04
CA VAL A 39 3.84 2.63 -8.15
C VAL A 39 4.06 2.18 -6.71
N ARG A 40 4.19 0.87 -6.47
CA ARG A 40 4.44 0.30 -5.15
C ARG A 40 5.66 0.91 -4.48
N GLN A 41 6.80 0.99 -5.17
CA GLN A 41 8.03 1.56 -4.62
C GLN A 41 7.89 3.07 -4.35
N HIS A 42 7.20 3.85 -5.19
CA HIS A 42 6.94 5.27 -4.89
C HIS A 42 6.04 5.44 -3.69
N PHE A 43 4.98 4.64 -3.60
CA PHE A 43 4.03 4.74 -2.50
C PHE A 43 4.66 4.33 -1.17
N VAL A 44 5.53 3.32 -1.15
CA VAL A 44 6.34 2.95 0.03
C VAL A 44 7.24 4.10 0.47
N GLN A 45 7.91 4.80 -0.48
CA GLN A 45 8.71 5.97 -0.12
C GLN A 45 7.85 7.13 0.40
N TYR A 46 6.66 7.35 -0.17
CA TYR A 46 5.71 8.34 0.33
C TYR A 46 5.28 8.05 1.77
N LEU A 47 4.93 6.79 2.08
CA LEU A 47 4.61 6.38 3.45
C LEU A 47 5.76 6.68 4.43
N ILE A 48 7.00 6.35 4.05
CA ILE A 48 8.15 6.47 4.95
C ILE A 48 8.64 7.91 5.09
N GLN A 49 8.73 8.66 3.99
CA GLN A 49 9.40 9.97 3.97
C GLN A 49 8.44 11.14 4.21
N GLU A 50 7.17 11.00 3.84
CA GLU A 50 6.19 12.10 3.92
C GLU A 50 5.14 11.87 5.01
N LEU A 51 4.83 10.60 5.32
CA LEU A 51 3.87 10.24 6.37
C LEU A 51 4.53 9.66 7.63
N ASP A 52 5.86 9.71 7.72
CA ASP A 52 6.66 9.29 8.87
C ASP A 52 6.40 7.84 9.34
N VAL A 53 5.99 6.96 8.43
CA VAL A 53 5.80 5.53 8.74
C VAL A 53 7.18 4.89 8.96
N PRO A 54 7.45 4.28 10.12
CA PRO A 54 8.70 3.57 10.34
C PRO A 54 8.87 2.42 9.34
N ALA A 55 9.98 2.40 8.60
CA ALA A 55 10.24 1.39 7.56
C ALA A 55 10.09 -0.06 8.07
N GLY A 56 10.47 -0.33 9.32
CA GLY A 56 10.35 -1.65 9.94
C GLY A 56 8.92 -2.13 10.19
N LEU A 57 7.92 -1.24 10.07
CA LEU A 57 6.50 -1.57 10.21
C LEU A 57 5.79 -1.72 8.86
N VAL A 58 6.52 -1.53 7.75
CA VAL A 58 6.02 -1.68 6.38
C VAL A 58 6.38 -3.07 5.85
N ALA A 59 5.37 -3.87 5.55
CA ALA A 59 5.53 -5.18 4.91
C ALA A 59 5.10 -5.10 3.44
N ILE A 60 5.93 -5.62 2.54
CA ILE A 60 5.65 -5.69 1.09
C ILE A 60 5.38 -7.15 0.69
N GLU A 61 4.35 -7.37 -0.15
CA GLU A 61 3.92 -8.70 -0.60
C GLU A 61 3.55 -9.64 0.58
N ALA A 62 2.94 -9.09 1.62
CA ALA A 62 2.60 -9.81 2.85
C ALA A 62 1.61 -10.94 2.56
N ALA A 63 2.00 -12.18 2.89
CA ALA A 63 1.20 -13.36 2.62
C ALA A 63 0.12 -13.58 3.69
N PHE A 64 -1.10 -13.91 3.27
CA PHE A 64 -2.21 -14.25 4.16
C PHE A 64 -3.17 -15.20 3.45
N ARG A 65 -4.23 -15.65 4.14
CA ARG A 65 -5.22 -16.59 3.60
C ARG A 65 -6.61 -15.97 3.60
N VAL A 66 -7.27 -15.98 2.44
CA VAL A 66 -8.68 -15.63 2.32
C VAL A 66 -9.44 -16.90 1.95
N GLN A 67 -10.36 -17.35 2.81
CA GLN A 67 -11.14 -18.58 2.59
C GLN A 67 -10.26 -19.80 2.26
N GLY A 68 -9.14 -19.93 2.97
CA GLY A 68 -8.17 -21.01 2.76
C GLY A 68 -7.25 -20.86 1.54
N GLN A 69 -7.48 -19.88 0.65
CA GLN A 69 -6.62 -19.62 -0.50
C GLN A 69 -5.50 -18.64 -0.15
N PRO A 70 -4.24 -18.92 -0.56
CA PRO A 70 -3.14 -17.99 -0.36
C PRO A 70 -3.36 -16.72 -1.19
N ARG A 71 -3.11 -15.59 -0.55
CA ARG A 71 -3.15 -14.24 -1.12
C ARG A 71 -1.94 -13.44 -0.64
N ARG A 72 -1.67 -12.33 -1.32
CA ARG A 72 -0.63 -11.38 -0.96
C ARG A 72 -1.21 -9.98 -1.07
N ALA A 73 -0.99 -9.19 -0.03
CA ALA A 73 -1.28 -7.77 -0.03
C ALA A 73 -0.05 -7.04 -0.56
N ASP A 74 -0.23 -5.99 -1.34
CA ASP A 74 0.90 -5.28 -1.92
C ASP A 74 1.75 -4.61 -0.85
N VAL A 75 1.11 -3.85 0.05
CA VAL A 75 1.73 -3.25 1.22
C VAL A 75 0.80 -3.35 2.42
N ILE A 76 1.34 -3.69 3.58
CA ILE A 76 0.69 -3.54 4.89
C ILE A 76 1.58 -2.68 5.77
N VAL A 77 1.01 -1.66 6.40
CA VAL A 77 1.63 -0.93 7.50
C VAL A 77 1.04 -1.44 8.80
N HIS A 78 1.89 -1.70 9.79
CA HIS A 78 1.48 -2.14 11.10
C HIS A 78 1.54 -1.00 12.12
N ASP A 79 0.76 -1.14 13.19
CA ASP A 79 0.91 -0.33 14.40
C ASP A 79 2.15 -0.75 15.21
N ARG A 80 2.28 -0.23 16.43
CA ARG A 80 3.43 -0.52 17.30
C ARG A 80 3.35 -1.88 17.98
N GLN A 81 2.18 -2.51 17.96
CA GLN A 81 1.85 -3.80 18.53
C GLN A 81 2.03 -4.91 17.49
N GLY A 82 2.12 -4.54 16.21
CA GLY A 82 2.28 -5.46 15.08
C GLY A 82 0.95 -5.80 14.41
N ASP A 83 -0.14 -5.12 14.76
CA ASP A 83 -1.44 -5.32 14.14
C ASP A 83 -1.56 -4.48 12.85
N PRO A 84 -2.27 -4.96 11.81
CA PRO A 84 -2.44 -4.21 10.57
C PRO A 84 -3.15 -2.87 10.81
N LEU A 85 -2.52 -1.77 10.40
CA LEU A 85 -3.07 -0.41 10.50
C LEU A 85 -3.60 0.07 9.14
N LEU A 86 -2.83 -0.17 8.08
CA LEU A 86 -3.16 0.28 6.73
C LEU A 86 -2.82 -0.81 5.71
N LEU A 87 -3.81 -1.13 4.87
CA LEU A 87 -3.64 -1.95 3.67
C LEU A 87 -3.52 -1.05 2.43
N VAL A 88 -2.54 -1.30 1.56
CA VAL A 88 -2.42 -0.60 0.27
C VAL A 88 -2.44 -1.61 -0.86
N GLU A 89 -3.28 -1.37 -1.86
CA GLU A 89 -3.33 -2.10 -3.13
C GLU A 89 -2.83 -1.20 -4.27
N CYS A 90 -1.82 -1.67 -4.99
CA CYS A 90 -1.15 -0.94 -6.07
C CYS A 90 -1.59 -1.49 -7.44
N LYS A 91 -1.80 -0.59 -8.39
CA LYS A 91 -2.04 -0.93 -9.81
C LYS A 91 -1.02 -0.24 -10.69
N ALA A 92 -0.90 -0.69 -11.94
CA ALA A 92 -0.08 0.01 -12.93
C ALA A 92 -0.69 1.39 -13.29
N PRO A 93 0.12 2.41 -13.66
CA PRO A 93 -0.35 3.79 -13.86
C PRO A 93 -1.48 4.00 -14.86
N ARG A 94 -1.58 3.12 -15.86
CA ARG A 94 -2.60 3.20 -16.91
C ARG A 94 -3.86 2.39 -16.61
N VAL A 95 -3.88 1.67 -15.49
CA VAL A 95 -5.06 0.92 -15.04
C VAL A 95 -5.93 1.87 -14.24
N SER A 96 -7.14 2.13 -14.71
CA SER A 96 -8.13 2.91 -13.97
C SER A 96 -8.47 2.19 -12.67
N ILE A 97 -8.47 2.92 -11.56
CA ILE A 97 -9.00 2.37 -10.30
C ILE A 97 -10.53 2.37 -10.44
N ALA A 98 -11.11 1.19 -10.54
CA ALA A 98 -12.54 0.99 -10.57
C ALA A 98 -13.00 0.27 -9.28
N GLN A 99 -14.32 0.10 -9.16
CA GLN A 99 -14.95 -0.53 -7.99
C GLN A 99 -14.36 -1.92 -7.69
N ASP A 100 -13.95 -2.67 -8.72
CA ASP A 100 -13.34 -3.99 -8.58
C ASP A 100 -12.03 -3.98 -7.77
N ALA A 101 -11.21 -2.94 -7.89
CA ALA A 101 -9.98 -2.78 -7.12
C ALA A 101 -10.29 -2.49 -5.65
N PHE A 102 -11.36 -1.73 -5.36
CA PHE A 102 -11.85 -1.56 -4.00
C PHE A 102 -12.45 -2.83 -3.44
N ASP A 103 -13.22 -3.57 -4.23
CA ASP A 103 -13.82 -4.85 -3.82
C ASP A 103 -12.73 -5.88 -3.49
N GLN A 104 -11.61 -5.86 -4.23
CA GLN A 104 -10.42 -6.65 -3.91
C GLN A 104 -9.83 -6.25 -2.55
N GLY A 105 -9.57 -4.95 -2.35
CA GLY A 105 -9.04 -4.42 -1.09
C GLY A 105 -9.95 -4.73 0.09
N ALA A 106 -11.25 -4.48 -0.04
CA ALA A 106 -12.26 -4.78 0.98
C ALA A 106 -12.30 -6.28 1.32
N ARG A 107 -12.25 -7.16 0.31
CA ARG A 107 -12.21 -8.62 0.53
C ARG A 107 -10.97 -9.05 1.31
N TYR A 108 -9.82 -8.44 1.06
CA TYR A 108 -8.60 -8.71 1.80
C TYR A 108 -8.70 -8.17 3.23
N ASN A 109 -9.30 -7.00 3.37
CA ASN A 109 -9.43 -6.34 4.64
C ASN A 109 -10.43 -7.00 5.60
N ILE A 110 -11.35 -7.83 5.09
CA ILE A 110 -12.16 -8.73 5.95
C ILE A 110 -11.27 -9.62 6.82
N VAL A 111 -10.12 -10.07 6.30
CA VAL A 111 -9.19 -10.93 7.05
C VAL A 111 -8.16 -10.11 7.82
N LEU A 112 -7.61 -9.07 7.17
CA LEU A 112 -6.51 -8.29 7.74
C LEU A 112 -6.97 -7.29 8.80
N GLN A 113 -8.24 -6.89 8.78
CA GLN A 113 -8.86 -5.97 9.75
C GLN A 113 -8.09 -4.64 9.92
N ALA A 114 -7.46 -4.15 8.85
CA ALA A 114 -6.78 -2.86 8.88
C ALA A 114 -7.81 -1.70 8.90
N PRO A 115 -7.74 -0.76 9.85
CA PRO A 115 -8.65 0.39 9.91
C PRO A 115 -8.62 1.28 8.67
N TYR A 116 -7.53 1.25 7.91
CA TYR A 116 -7.37 2.05 6.69
C TYR A 116 -7.08 1.18 5.47
N LEU A 117 -7.66 1.58 4.34
CA LEU A 117 -7.40 1.00 3.03
C LEU A 117 -7.05 2.10 2.04
N VAL A 118 -6.01 1.85 1.24
CA VAL A 118 -5.65 2.67 0.09
C VAL A 118 -5.63 1.83 -1.18
N VAL A 119 -6.19 2.38 -2.25
CA VAL A 119 -5.99 1.87 -3.61
C VAL A 119 -5.34 2.96 -4.43
N THR A 120 -4.22 2.64 -5.10
CA THR A 120 -3.45 3.60 -5.88
C THR A 120 -2.96 3.01 -7.20
N ASN A 121 -2.94 3.82 -8.25
CA ASN A 121 -2.22 3.54 -9.48
C ASN A 121 -1.07 4.55 -9.70
N GLY A 122 -0.74 5.35 -8.68
CA GLY A 122 0.27 6.39 -8.75
C GLY A 122 -0.21 7.70 -9.41
N GLN A 123 -1.31 7.70 -10.15
CA GLN A 123 -1.93 8.92 -10.70
C GLN A 123 -3.12 9.38 -9.88
N THR A 124 -3.93 8.43 -9.44
CA THR A 124 -5.07 8.61 -8.55
C THR A 124 -4.84 7.75 -7.32
N HIS A 125 -5.17 8.31 -6.17
CA HIS A 125 -5.07 7.66 -4.88
C HIS A 125 -6.42 7.79 -4.19
N TYR A 126 -6.94 6.68 -3.70
CA TYR A 126 -8.13 6.71 -2.87
C TYR A 126 -7.79 6.10 -1.53
N ALA A 127 -8.04 6.85 -0.46
CA ALA A 127 -7.89 6.41 0.91
C ALA A 127 -9.27 6.35 1.56
N CYS A 128 -9.51 5.32 2.37
CA CYS A 128 -10.71 5.24 3.19
C CYS A 128 -10.41 4.70 4.59
N ALA A 129 -11.21 5.17 5.54
CA ALA A 129 -11.35 4.57 6.87
C ALA A 129 -12.47 3.53 6.82
N ILE A 130 -12.25 2.38 7.44
CA ILE A 130 -13.19 1.25 7.45
C ILE A 130 -13.89 1.21 8.80
N ASP A 131 -15.21 1.16 8.77
CA ASP A 131 -16.03 0.86 9.94
C ASP A 131 -16.47 -0.61 9.87
N PHE A 132 -15.82 -1.43 10.69
CA PHE A 132 -16.11 -2.86 10.76
C PHE A 132 -17.44 -3.16 11.48
N SER A 133 -17.94 -2.25 12.31
CA SER A 133 -19.20 -2.43 13.03
C SER A 133 -20.38 -2.22 12.10
N ASP A 134 -20.33 -1.13 11.32
CA ASP A 134 -21.39 -0.77 10.37
C ASP A 134 -21.16 -1.37 8.97
N GLN A 135 -20.08 -2.12 8.77
CA GLN A 135 -19.65 -2.69 7.48
C GLN A 135 -19.60 -1.63 6.37
N SER A 136 -19.12 -0.44 6.73
CA SER A 136 -19.10 0.72 5.84
C SER A 136 -17.67 1.28 5.71
N TYR A 137 -17.51 2.25 4.84
CA TYR A 137 -16.25 2.97 4.70
C TYR A 137 -16.50 4.44 4.40
N THR A 138 -15.57 5.28 4.84
CA THR A 138 -15.59 6.73 4.56
C THR A 138 -14.33 7.11 3.81
N PHE A 139 -14.48 7.77 2.67
CA PHE A 139 -13.35 8.31 1.93
C PHE A 139 -12.66 9.41 2.73
N LEU A 140 -11.33 9.40 2.69
CA LEU A 140 -10.48 10.44 3.24
C LEU A 140 -10.05 11.35 2.09
N ASP A 141 -10.01 12.66 2.34
CA ASP A 141 -9.46 13.63 1.37
C ASP A 141 -7.98 13.33 1.13
N ASP A 142 -7.23 13.06 2.21
CA ASP A 142 -5.83 12.68 2.20
C ASP A 142 -5.55 11.60 3.25
N LEU A 143 -4.51 10.79 3.02
CA LEU A 143 -4.00 9.88 4.03
C LEU A 143 -3.17 10.67 5.06
N PRO A 144 -3.56 10.72 6.34
CA PRO A 144 -2.85 11.53 7.34
C PRO A 144 -1.52 10.87 7.74
N PRO A 145 -0.63 11.60 8.44
CA PRO A 145 0.62 11.06 8.98
C PRO A 145 0.39 9.89 9.93
N TYR A 146 1.43 9.07 10.12
CA TYR A 146 1.38 7.80 10.85
C TYR A 146 0.86 7.94 12.29
N ASP A 147 1.26 8.98 13.01
CA ASP A 147 0.80 9.24 14.39
C ASP A 147 -0.70 9.53 14.47
N VAL A 148 -1.23 10.26 13.49
CA VAL A 148 -2.66 10.54 13.36
C VAL A 148 -3.43 9.26 13.01
N LEU A 149 -2.90 8.43 12.10
CA LEU A 149 -3.51 7.13 11.79
C LEU A 149 -3.63 6.26 13.05
N LEU A 150 -2.57 6.17 13.86
CA LEU A 150 -2.59 5.45 15.13
C LEU A 150 -3.67 6.00 16.08
N SER A 151 -3.67 7.31 16.32
CA SER A 151 -4.59 7.95 17.27
C SER A 151 -6.08 7.75 16.91
N ARG A 152 -6.39 7.66 15.62
CA ARG A 152 -7.75 7.49 15.13
C ARG A 152 -8.18 6.02 15.11
N ALA A 153 -7.23 5.09 14.99
CA ALA A 153 -7.49 3.65 15.03
C ALA A 153 -7.79 3.17 16.46
N ASP A 154 -7.15 3.76 17.47
CA ASP A 154 -7.37 3.42 18.88
C ASP A 154 -8.73 3.92 19.43
N GLY A 155 -9.48 4.68 18.63
CA GLY A 155 -10.71 5.37 19.05
C GLY A 155 -10.44 6.59 19.94
N PRO A 156 -11.43 7.49 20.12
CA PRO A 156 -11.38 8.51 21.16
C PRO A 156 -11.43 7.93 22.58
#